data_AF-A0A7L0KAN9-F1
#
_entry.id   AF-A0A7L0KAN9-F1
#
_cell.length_a   1.000
_cell.length_b   1.000
_cell.length_c   1.000
_cell.angle_alpha   90.00
_cell.angle_beta   90.00
_cell.angle_gamma   90.00
#
_symmetry.space_group_name_H-M   'P 1'
#
loop_
_entity.id
_entity.type
_entity.pdbx_description
1 polymer ?
#
loop_
_entity_poly.entity_id
_entity_poly.type
_entity_poly.pdbx_seq_one_letter_code
_entity_poly.pdbx_strand_id
1 'polypeptide(L)'
;AVLKKRLVKLVVNFLFYFRTDEAEPIGALLLEHCRITKEEENVFSISFIEEPERKYCFECDSEEQCQEWIEALKRASYEFMRRSLIFYRNEIQKMTGKDPLEQYGISEEARFQLATRKQ
;
A
#
# COMPACT_ATOMS: atom_id res chain seq x y z
N ALA A 1 23.46 -10.31 -4.82
CA ALA A 1 22.41 -11.33 -4.95
C ALA A 1 22.10 -11.53 -6.44
N VAL A 2 21.64 -12.71 -6.86
CA VAL A 2 21.24 -12.95 -8.26
C VAL A 2 19.78 -12.55 -8.44
N LEU A 3 19.52 -11.65 -9.38
CA LEU A 3 18.16 -11.21 -9.73
C LEU A 3 17.39 -12.34 -10.41
N LYS A 4 16.09 -12.40 -10.14
CA LYS A 4 15.19 -13.38 -10.77
C LYS A 4 14.03 -12.63 -11.41
N LYS A 5 13.83 -12.83 -12.72
CA LYS A 5 12.69 -12.26 -13.44
C LYS A 5 11.38 -12.83 -12.87
N ARG A 6 10.42 -11.97 -12.57
CA ARG A 6 9.11 -12.31 -11.99
C ARG A 6 8.02 -11.50 -12.67
N LEU A 7 6.84 -12.09 -12.81
CA LEU A 7 5.64 -11.31 -13.02
C LEU A 7 5.17 -10.80 -11.66
N VAL A 8 4.84 -9.53 -11.56
CA VAL A 8 4.43 -8.88 -10.32
C VAL A 8 3.07 -8.21 -10.55
N LYS A 9 2.13 -8.40 -9.62
CA LYS A 9 0.76 -7.88 -9.73
C LYS A 9 0.31 -7.30 -8.40
N LEU A 10 -0.07 -6.02 -8.43
CA LEU A 10 -0.72 -5.35 -7.31
C LEU A 10 -2.24 -5.51 -7.42
N VAL A 11 -2.87 -6.06 -6.38
CA VAL A 11 -4.33 -6.19 -6.26
C VAL A 11 -4.73 -5.68 -4.89
N VAL A 12 -5.47 -4.56 -4.86
CA VAL A 12 -5.82 -3.85 -3.62
C VAL A 12 -4.53 -3.55 -2.83
N ASN A 13 -4.34 -4.14 -1.66
CA ASN A 13 -3.17 -3.98 -0.79
C ASN A 13 -2.24 -5.22 -0.79
N PHE A 14 -2.39 -6.12 -1.75
CA PHE A 14 -1.52 -7.28 -1.92
C PHE A 14 -0.66 -7.16 -3.17
N LEU A 15 0.65 -7.33 -2.99
CA LEU A 15 1.62 -7.45 -4.08
C LEU A 15 2.00 -8.91 -4.29
N PHE A 16 1.43 -9.52 -5.31
CA PHE A 16 1.70 -10.90 -5.69
C PHE A 16 2.90 -10.98 -6.64
N TYR A 17 3.71 -12.03 -6.51
CA TYR A 17 4.80 -12.31 -7.43
C TYR A 17 4.79 -13.78 -7.89
N PHE A 18 4.98 -13.97 -9.19
CA PHE A 18 4.81 -15.25 -9.90
C PHE A 18 6.10 -15.60 -10.63
N ARG A 19 6.31 -16.89 -10.91
CA ARG A 19 7.23 -17.26 -11.99
C ARG A 19 6.62 -16.82 -13.32
N THR A 20 7.44 -16.61 -14.33
CA THR A 20 7.00 -16.07 -15.62
C THR A 20 6.09 -17.02 -16.41
N ASP A 21 6.09 -18.29 -16.02
CA ASP A 21 5.41 -19.42 -16.65
C ASP A 21 4.34 -20.06 -15.77
N GLU A 22 4.10 -19.53 -14.57
CA GLU A 22 3.13 -20.07 -13.60
C GLU A 22 1.96 -19.11 -13.39
N ALA A 23 0.74 -19.67 -13.29
CA ALA A 23 -0.48 -18.90 -13.02
C ALA A 23 -0.71 -18.66 -11.52
N GLU A 24 -0.15 -19.51 -10.65
CA GLU A 24 -0.25 -19.36 -9.20
C GLU A 24 0.89 -18.49 -8.64
N PRO A 25 0.61 -17.61 -7.67
CA PRO A 25 1.65 -16.79 -7.07
C PRO A 25 2.58 -17.65 -6.21
N ILE A 26 3.88 -17.37 -6.28
CA ILE A 26 4.87 -17.97 -5.37
C ILE A 26 4.70 -17.39 -3.96
N GLY A 27 4.21 -16.16 -3.88
CA GLY A 27 3.90 -15.49 -2.63
C GLY A 27 3.24 -14.14 -2.83
N ALA A 28 2.90 -13.52 -1.72
CA ALA A 28 2.26 -12.21 -1.66
C ALA A 28 2.86 -11.39 -0.52
N LEU A 29 3.00 -10.09 -0.74
CA LEU A 29 3.32 -9.12 0.29
C LEU A 29 2.06 -8.31 0.60
N LEU A 30 1.63 -8.35 1.86
CA LEU A 30 0.57 -7.47 2.36
C LEU A 30 1.18 -6.09 2.65
N LEU A 31 0.65 -5.04 2.02
CA LEU A 31 1.18 -3.68 2.11
C LEU A 31 0.67 -2.95 3.36
N GLU A 32 0.98 -3.53 4.52
CA GLU A 32 0.70 -3.01 5.85
C GLU A 32 2.00 -2.86 6.62
N HIS A 33 2.19 -1.73 7.30
CA HIS A 33 3.39 -1.47 8.10
C HIS A 33 4.69 -1.66 7.30
N CYS A 34 4.64 -1.35 6.00
CA CYS A 34 5.77 -1.44 5.10
C CYS A 34 6.40 -0.07 4.82
N ARG A 35 7.71 -0.06 4.57
CA ARG A 35 8.46 1.08 4.06
C ARG A 35 8.94 0.76 2.65
N ILE A 36 8.54 1.61 1.71
CA ILE A 36 8.98 1.58 0.31
C ILE A 36 10.08 2.62 0.14
N THR A 37 11.25 2.21 -0.35
CA THR A 37 12.43 3.07 -0.50
C THR A 37 12.94 3.00 -1.94
N LYS A 38 13.19 4.15 -2.57
CA LYS A 38 13.96 4.20 -3.83
C LYS A 38 15.43 4.02 -3.47
N GLU A 39 16.05 2.96 -3.97
CA GLU A 39 17.44 2.60 -3.65
C GLU A 39 18.38 3.12 -4.76
N GLU A 40 18.01 2.92 -6.03
CA GLU A 40 18.73 3.41 -7.22
C GLU A 40 17.75 3.97 -8.27
N GLU A 41 18.23 4.31 -9.46
CA GLU A 41 17.42 4.93 -10.53
C GLU A 41 16.21 4.04 -10.91
N ASN A 42 16.46 2.76 -11.18
CA ASN A 42 15.44 1.76 -11.54
C ASN A 42 15.20 0.71 -10.44
N VAL A 43 15.68 0.93 -9.21
CA VAL A 43 15.59 -0.05 -8.11
C VAL A 43 14.86 0.53 -6.90
N PHE A 44 13.92 -0.23 -6.36
CA PHE A 44 13.26 0.08 -5.09
C PHE A 44 13.25 -1.14 -4.16
N SER A 45 13.04 -0.90 -2.87
CA SER A 45 12.88 -1.96 -1.88
C SER A 45 11.61 -1.79 -1.05
N ILE A 46 11.09 -2.92 -0.57
CA ILE A 46 10.03 -2.99 0.44
C ILE A 46 10.63 -3.65 1.68
N SER A 47 10.47 -3.02 2.84
CA SER A 47 10.82 -3.56 4.16
C SER A 47 9.63 -3.45 5.10
N PHE A 48 9.56 -4.28 6.13
CA PHE A 48 8.46 -4.29 7.09
C PHE A 48 8.97 -3.82 8.45
N ILE A 49 8.15 -3.06 9.19
CA ILE A 49 8.54 -2.52 10.50
C ILE A 49 8.92 -3.64 11.48
N GLU A 50 8.24 -4.78 11.40
CA GLU A 50 8.45 -5.95 12.25
C GLU A 50 9.73 -6.73 11.88
N GLU A 51 10.14 -6.67 10.61
CA GLU A 51 11.33 -7.36 10.07
C GLU A 51 12.16 -6.38 9.21
N PRO A 52 12.78 -5.33 9.80
CA PRO A 52 13.43 -4.26 9.04
C PRO A 52 14.67 -4.73 8.27
N GLU A 53 15.32 -5.80 8.75
CA GLU A 53 16.46 -6.44 8.08
C GLU A 53 16.05 -7.20 6.81
N ARG A 54 14.77 -7.53 6.67
CA ARG A 54 14.25 -8.27 5.52
C ARG A 54 13.77 -7.30 4.44
N LYS A 55 14.67 -7.00 3.51
CA LYS A 55 14.37 -6.21 2.31
C LYS A 55 13.99 -7.08 1.12
N TYR A 56 12.88 -6.74 0.48
CA TYR A 56 12.50 -7.25 -0.84
C TYR A 56 12.91 -6.21 -1.88
N CYS A 57 13.96 -6.50 -2.65
CA CYS A 57 14.44 -5.60 -3.69
C CYS A 57 13.79 -5.92 -5.04
N PHE A 58 13.40 -4.86 -5.75
CA PHE A 58 12.77 -4.91 -7.05
C PHE A 58 13.55 -4.00 -8.00
N GLU A 59 13.96 -4.56 -9.12
CA GLU A 59 14.56 -3.82 -10.24
C GLU A 59 13.57 -3.77 -11.38
N CYS A 60 13.39 -2.58 -11.95
CA CYS A 60 12.49 -2.29 -13.05
C CYS A 60 13.28 -2.11 -14.36
N ASP A 61 12.59 -2.24 -15.48
CA ASP A 61 13.20 -2.07 -16.81
C ASP A 61 13.57 -0.60 -17.10
N SER A 62 12.98 0.36 -16.36
CA SER A 62 13.28 1.80 -16.47
C SER A 62 13.04 2.55 -15.15
N GLU A 63 13.57 3.76 -15.03
CA GLU A 63 13.28 4.67 -13.92
C GLU A 63 11.79 5.02 -13.81
N GLU A 64 11.16 5.28 -14.95
CA GLU A 64 9.74 5.62 -15.03
C GLU A 64 8.88 4.48 -14.45
N GLN A 65 9.13 3.24 -14.88
CA GLN A 65 8.44 2.07 -14.36
C GLN A 65 8.69 1.89 -12.85
N CYS A 66 9.91 2.13 -12.38
CA CYS A 66 10.24 2.10 -10.95
C CYS A 66 9.41 3.12 -10.17
N GLN A 67 9.31 4.35 -10.68
CA GLN A 67 8.55 5.42 -10.03
C GLN A 67 7.04 5.12 -10.02
N GLU A 68 6.49 4.60 -11.12
CA GLU A 68 5.09 4.16 -11.19
C GLU A 68 4.78 3.08 -10.15
N TRP A 69 5.65 2.08 -10.00
CA TRP A 69 5.51 1.04 -8.98
C TRP A 69 5.56 1.61 -7.58
N ILE A 70 6.53 2.47 -7.26
CA ILE A 70 6.66 3.10 -5.95
C ILE A 70 5.36 3.85 -5.60
N GLU A 71 4.81 4.63 -6.53
CA GLU A 71 3.58 5.40 -6.28
C GLU A 71 2.34 4.51 -6.16
N ALA A 72 2.22 3.46 -6.99
CA ALA A 72 1.14 2.49 -6.88
C ALA A 72 1.15 1.78 -5.53
N LEU A 73 2.33 1.32 -5.08
CA LEU A 73 2.51 0.64 -3.81
C LEU A 73 2.23 1.56 -2.61
N LYS A 74 2.70 2.82 -2.66
CA LYS A 74 2.38 3.81 -1.61
C LYS A 74 0.88 4.04 -1.51
N ARG A 75 0.16 4.18 -2.63
CA ARG A 75 -1.29 4.39 -2.65
C ARG A 75 -2.07 3.16 -2.16
N ALA A 76 -1.55 1.96 -2.43
CA ALA A 76 -2.13 0.71 -1.97
C ALA A 76 -1.84 0.39 -0.49
N SER A 77 -0.88 1.08 0.14
CA SER A 77 -0.58 0.86 1.56
C SER A 77 -1.77 1.19 2.45
N TYR A 78 -1.96 0.40 3.50
CA TYR A 78 -3.04 0.60 4.46
C TYR A 78 -2.98 2.00 5.10
N GLU A 79 -1.79 2.50 5.42
CA GLU A 79 -1.59 3.81 6.02
C GLU A 79 -2.10 4.92 5.10
N PHE A 80 -1.86 4.81 3.79
CA PHE A 80 -2.39 5.76 2.81
C PHE A 80 -3.91 5.63 2.69
N MET A 81 -4.42 4.42 2.45
CA MET A 81 -5.87 4.18 2.33
C MET A 81 -6.65 4.66 3.56
N ARG A 82 -6.12 4.41 4.76
CA ARG A 82 -6.70 4.88 6.03
C ARG A 82 -6.71 6.40 6.11
N ARG A 83 -5.61 7.08 5.76
CA ARG A 83 -5.55 8.55 5.74
C ARG A 83 -6.53 9.14 4.72
N SER A 84 -6.59 8.57 3.52
CA SER A 84 -7.52 8.98 2.47
C SER A 84 -8.98 8.78 2.90
N LEU A 85 -9.31 7.66 3.51
CA LEU A 85 -10.66 7.40 4.02
C LEU A 85 -11.07 8.46 5.06
N ILE A 86 -10.21 8.72 6.04
CA ILE A 86 -10.45 9.74 7.07
C ILE A 86 -10.62 11.13 6.43
N PHE A 87 -9.75 11.47 5.47
CA PHE A 87 -9.83 12.73 4.75
C PHE A 87 -11.17 12.88 4.01
N TYR A 88 -11.55 11.91 3.18
CA TYR A 88 -12.79 11.99 2.40
C TYR A 88 -14.04 11.98 3.28
N ARG A 89 -14.04 11.21 4.38
CA ARG A 89 -15.12 11.23 5.36
C ARG A 89 -15.30 12.63 5.96
N ASN A 90 -14.21 13.28 6.36
CA ASN A 90 -14.23 14.65 6.87
C ASN A 90 -14.76 15.65 5.83
N GLU A 91 -14.29 15.57 4.58
CA GLU A 91 -14.72 16.50 3.54
C GLU A 91 -16.20 16.33 3.19
N ILE A 92 -16.69 15.08 3.11
CA ILE A 92 -18.11 14.81 2.86
C ILE A 92 -18.96 15.29 4.05
N GLN A 93 -18.54 15.05 5.29
CA GLN A 93 -19.27 15.52 6.47
C GLN A 93 -19.33 17.06 6.53
N LYS A 94 -18.24 17.76 6.20
CA LYS A 94 -18.23 19.23 6.12
C LYS A 94 -19.22 19.75 5.07
N MET A 95 -19.32 19.09 3.91
CA MET A 95 -20.20 19.53 2.82
C MET A 95 -21.67 19.19 3.05
N THR A 96 -21.95 18.03 3.66
CA THR A 96 -23.32 17.47 3.75
C THR A 96 -23.93 17.56 5.16
N GLY A 97 -23.13 17.83 6.18
CA GLY A 97 -23.52 17.81 7.59
C GLY A 97 -23.76 16.41 8.16
N LYS A 98 -23.54 15.34 7.38
CA LYS A 98 -23.80 13.95 7.76
C LYS A 98 -22.55 13.09 7.58
N ASP A 99 -22.38 12.11 8.46
CA ASP A 99 -21.31 11.13 8.30
C ASP A 99 -21.67 10.15 7.17
N PRO A 100 -20.87 10.05 6.09
CA PRO A 100 -21.18 9.16 4.98
C PRO A 100 -21.27 7.68 5.38
N LEU A 101 -20.66 7.30 6.50
CA LEU A 101 -20.66 5.92 6.99
C LEU A 101 -21.86 5.58 7.89
N GLU A 102 -22.65 6.56 8.31
CA GLU A 102 -23.77 6.37 9.25
C GLU A 102 -24.84 5.43 8.72
N GLN A 103 -25.14 5.54 7.42
CA GLN A 103 -26.17 4.72 6.75
C GLN A 103 -25.84 3.23 6.68
N TYR A 104 -24.58 2.83 6.87
CA TYR A 104 -24.14 1.43 6.75
C TYR A 104 -24.20 0.67 8.09
N GLY A 105 -24.71 1.30 9.16
CA GLY A 105 -24.81 0.65 10.48
C GLY A 105 -23.46 0.31 11.13
N ILE A 106 -22.36 0.87 10.62
CA ILE A 106 -21.02 0.69 11.18
C ILE A 106 -20.98 1.45 12.51
N SER A 107 -20.53 0.82 13.61
CA SER A 107 -20.43 1.52 14.91
C SER A 107 -19.41 2.66 14.83
N GLU A 108 -19.55 3.70 15.67
CA GLU A 108 -18.61 4.83 15.65
C GLU A 108 -17.16 4.40 15.88
N GLU A 109 -16.94 3.38 16.73
CA GLU A 109 -15.63 2.81 17.03
C GLU A 109 -14.99 2.17 15.79
N ALA A 110 -15.80 1.51 14.96
CA ALA A 110 -15.38 0.84 13.74
C ALA A 110 -15.21 1.78 12.54
N ARG A 111 -15.65 3.05 12.62
CA ARG A 111 -15.54 4.03 11.53
C ARG A 111 -14.16 4.69 11.40
N PHE A 112 -13.11 4.10 11.97
CA PHE A 112 -11.76 4.69 12.03
C PHE A 112 -11.81 6.10 12.63
N GLN A 113 -11.82 6.18 13.96
CA GLN A 113 -12.01 7.42 14.72
C GLN A 113 -11.34 8.64 14.08
N LEU A 114 -12.13 9.72 13.91
CA LEU A 114 -11.68 11.02 13.38
C LEU A 114 -10.81 11.80 14.37
N ALA A 115 -10.56 11.25 15.56
CA ALA A 115 -9.78 11.91 16.58
C ALA A 115 -8.33 12.07 16.11
N THR A 116 -7.90 13.31 16.01
CA THR A 116 -6.50 13.67 16.18
C THR A 116 -6.03 13.04 17.48
N ARG A 117 -5.20 12.00 17.41
CA ARG A 117 -4.27 11.74 18.51
C ARG A 117 -3.43 13.01 18.62
N LYS A 118 -3.81 13.92 19.51
CA LYS A 118 -2.87 14.90 20.04
C LYS A 118 -1.74 14.05 20.63
N GLN A 119 -0.57 14.12 20.00
CA GLN A 119 0.68 13.82 20.69
C GLN A 119 0.86 14.82 21.83
#